data_AF-A0A914UI80-F1
#
_entry.id   AF-A0A914UI80-F1
#
_cell.length_a   1.000
_cell.length_b   1.000
_cell.length_c   1.000
_cell.angle_alpha   90.00
_cell.angle_beta   90.00
_cell.angle_gamma   90.00
#
_symmetry.space_group_name_H-M   'P 1'
#
loop_
_entity.id
_entity.type
_entity.pdbx_description
1 polymer ?
#
loop_
_entity_poly.entity_id
_entity_poly.type
_entity_poly.pdbx_seq_one_letter_code
_entity_poly.pdbx_strand_id
1 'polypeptide(L)'
;DIAKRDLRNSTKERQKLTEKWEGTFGVLQRKIADYNGQQDHIRSLQQQNEHKQQQVKEQEKQAAEDKIKIDTLTKQIKAMEQQLAVANAETEKLEDQWMVTQEELSNCEVRLSQINASKDAAKLRSDRYKTKIEALGKAKPSATAVDPKERHKELRSELKRKTKQLKLIKENSLLAQQNVDGLKNRLDEIKKQVREQRQKILVLQKKKDGTAEDSAETNSDESDAGSVGGEKSRPSSKESGISSHEHSNQSLPEIDAIASKRRRNFVAERAQEGKVLIEKERKKLQDSVSLLTAETKRLESMNANLQAEIEKVSIQEQKMEKQVAHINKSLAKQQKQLNDLSKSDEQEESAVAAETVDEAPAKIEELRAEKSNLESQRTLLKSRIKEEQANLTALKGRFEATQVAASTTSQANWLTRKQVKRIETDHAEWKAKLEAAEDSLIRLNNTLDVASGRNQVVRENLTTIKPYSDENIEHKKLRDEYAQTQHELDETQKRILSLQLQLRKEVQLKTFTK
;
A
#
# COMPACT_ATOMS: atom_id res chain seq x y z
N ASP A 1 -101.14 -38.89 77.64
CA ASP A 1 -100.22 -39.53 76.68
C ASP A 1 -100.15 -38.90 75.29
N ILE A 2 -101.27 -38.52 74.68
CA ILE A 2 -101.29 -37.86 73.35
C ILE A 2 -100.40 -36.59 73.34
N ALA A 3 -100.60 -35.66 74.28
CA ALA A 3 -99.78 -34.44 74.40
C ALA A 3 -98.26 -34.71 74.58
N LYS A 4 -97.87 -35.81 75.22
CA LYS A 4 -96.44 -36.19 75.36
C LYS A 4 -95.86 -36.71 74.05
N ARG A 5 -96.66 -37.41 73.25
CA ARG A 5 -96.28 -37.89 71.91
C ARG A 5 -96.15 -36.70 70.94
N ASP A 6 -97.08 -35.75 70.99
CA ASP A 6 -97.05 -34.54 70.16
C ASP A 6 -95.85 -33.65 70.50
N LEU A 7 -95.53 -33.50 71.80
CA LEU A 7 -94.32 -32.80 72.22
C LEU A 7 -93.04 -33.46 71.68
N ARG A 8 -92.92 -34.80 71.76
CA ARG A 8 -91.77 -35.52 71.21
C ARG A 8 -91.67 -35.38 69.69
N ASN A 9 -92.79 -35.42 68.98
CA ASN A 9 -92.83 -35.23 67.53
C ASN A 9 -92.40 -33.80 67.16
N SER A 10 -92.93 -32.79 67.86
CA SER A 10 -92.51 -31.38 67.71
C SER A 10 -91.01 -31.21 68.00
N THR A 11 -90.45 -31.85 69.03
CA THR A 11 -89.01 -31.76 69.32
C THR A 11 -88.17 -32.40 68.21
N LYS A 12 -88.59 -33.55 67.68
CA LYS A 12 -87.92 -34.20 66.54
C LYS A 12 -87.99 -33.35 65.27
N GLU A 13 -89.13 -32.71 65.00
CA GLU A 13 -89.27 -31.80 63.86
C GLU A 13 -88.42 -30.55 64.02
N ARG A 14 -88.37 -29.95 65.23
CA ARG A 14 -87.45 -28.85 65.52
C ARG A 14 -86.00 -29.25 65.30
N GLN A 15 -85.59 -30.43 65.80
CA GLN A 15 -84.24 -30.92 65.60
C GLN A 15 -83.90 -31.12 64.11
N LYS A 16 -84.80 -31.74 63.33
CA LYS A 16 -84.61 -31.87 61.87
C LYS A 16 -84.54 -30.52 61.15
N LEU A 17 -85.34 -29.54 61.59
CA LEU A 17 -85.28 -28.19 61.05
C LEU A 17 -83.98 -27.50 61.41
N THR A 18 -83.48 -27.66 62.64
CA THR A 18 -82.17 -27.14 63.07
C THR A 18 -81.04 -27.76 62.26
N GLU A 19 -80.99 -29.08 62.11
CA GLU A 19 -79.98 -29.78 61.31
C GLU A 19 -80.03 -29.33 59.83
N LYS A 20 -81.23 -29.14 59.27
CA LYS A 20 -81.40 -28.61 57.91
C LYS A 20 -80.91 -27.15 57.81
N TRP A 21 -81.21 -26.32 58.80
CA TRP A 21 -80.75 -24.93 58.87
C TRP A 21 -79.23 -24.86 58.98
N GLU A 22 -78.61 -25.62 59.87
CA GLU A 22 -77.16 -25.72 60.04
C GLU A 22 -76.48 -26.20 58.75
N GLY A 23 -77.05 -27.20 58.07
CA GLY A 23 -76.56 -27.66 56.76
C GLY A 23 -76.62 -26.55 55.69
N THR A 24 -77.73 -25.82 55.60
CA THR A 24 -77.83 -24.69 54.65
C THR A 24 -76.90 -23.53 55.00
N PHE A 25 -76.73 -23.25 56.30
CA PHE A 25 -75.83 -22.21 56.79
C PHE A 25 -74.36 -22.56 56.50
N GLY A 26 -73.95 -23.81 56.71
CA GLY A 26 -72.60 -24.28 56.35
C GLY A 26 -72.32 -24.23 54.84
N VAL A 27 -73.32 -24.47 53.98
CA VAL A 27 -73.19 -24.24 52.53
C VAL A 27 -73.03 -22.76 52.20
N LEU A 28 -73.77 -21.87 52.87
CA LEU A 28 -73.62 -20.42 52.69
C LEU A 28 -72.25 -19.93 53.16
N GLN A 29 -71.75 -20.40 54.31
CA GLN A 29 -70.40 -20.06 54.79
C GLN A 29 -69.31 -20.49 53.80
N ARG A 30 -69.41 -21.70 53.24
CA ARG A 30 -68.48 -22.16 52.18
C ARG A 30 -68.55 -21.27 50.95
N LYS A 31 -69.75 -20.91 50.48
CA LYS A 31 -69.90 -19.99 49.33
C LYS A 31 -69.32 -18.60 49.61
N ILE A 32 -69.45 -18.09 50.83
CA ILE A 32 -68.85 -16.81 51.23
C ILE A 32 -67.31 -16.92 51.24
N ALA A 33 -66.76 -18.02 51.76
CA ALA A 33 -65.32 -18.28 51.73
C ALA A 33 -64.79 -18.39 50.30
N ASP A 34 -65.48 -19.13 49.43
CA ASP A 34 -65.13 -19.26 48.00
C ASP A 34 -65.18 -17.89 47.29
N TYR A 35 -66.23 -17.09 47.54
CA TYR A 35 -66.36 -15.75 46.98
C TYR A 35 -65.23 -14.82 47.46
N ASN A 36 -64.87 -14.87 48.74
CA ASN A 36 -63.74 -14.09 49.26
C ASN A 36 -62.40 -14.55 48.63
N GLY A 37 -62.20 -15.86 48.47
CA GLY A 37 -61.02 -16.39 47.75
C GLY A 37 -60.95 -15.93 46.30
N GLN A 38 -62.09 -15.86 45.60
CA GLN A 38 -62.17 -15.29 44.26
C GLN A 38 -61.86 -13.79 44.24
N GLN A 39 -62.37 -13.02 45.21
CA GLN A 39 -62.07 -11.58 45.34
C GLN A 39 -60.57 -11.34 45.58
N ASP A 40 -59.93 -12.13 46.44
CA ASP A 40 -58.49 -12.01 46.70
C ASP A 40 -57.67 -12.40 45.47
N HIS A 41 -58.09 -13.42 44.72
CA HIS A 41 -57.45 -13.76 43.44
C HIS A 41 -57.59 -12.64 42.41
N ILE A 42 -58.76 -12.02 42.29
CA ILE A 42 -58.97 -10.86 41.40
C ILE A 42 -58.08 -9.69 41.79
N ARG A 43 -57.97 -9.37 43.09
CA ARG A 43 -57.07 -8.30 43.58
C ARG A 43 -55.60 -8.62 43.26
N SER A 44 -55.18 -9.87 43.44
CA SER A 44 -53.82 -10.30 43.09
C SER A 44 -53.52 -10.13 41.60
N LEU A 45 -54.46 -10.49 40.73
CA LEU A 45 -54.33 -10.29 39.28
C LEU A 45 -54.30 -8.79 38.91
N GLN A 46 -55.09 -7.95 39.58
CA GLN A 46 -55.06 -6.50 39.38
C GLN A 46 -53.69 -5.92 39.74
N GLN A 47 -53.14 -6.27 40.91
CA GLN A 47 -51.79 -5.85 41.33
C GLN A 47 -50.71 -6.32 40.35
N GLN A 48 -50.81 -7.57 39.86
CA GLN A 48 -49.87 -8.09 38.86
C GLN A 48 -49.95 -7.32 37.53
N ASN A 49 -51.15 -6.95 37.08
CA ASN A 49 -51.34 -6.17 35.88
C ASN A 49 -50.82 -4.74 36.03
N GLU A 50 -51.04 -4.09 37.17
CA GLU A 50 -50.48 -2.76 37.47
C GLU A 50 -48.95 -2.77 37.44
N HIS A 51 -48.32 -3.77 38.06
CA HIS A 51 -46.88 -3.93 38.04
C HIS A 51 -46.34 -4.14 36.61
N LYS A 52 -47.01 -4.98 35.80
CA LYS A 52 -46.64 -5.16 34.38
C LYS A 52 -46.79 -3.87 33.58
N GLN A 53 -47.85 -3.09 33.80
CA GLN A 53 -48.04 -1.81 33.13
C GLN A 53 -46.95 -0.81 33.50
N GLN A 54 -46.51 -0.76 34.76
CA GLN A 54 -45.39 0.08 35.18
C GLN A 54 -44.07 -0.35 34.51
N GLN A 55 -43.81 -1.66 34.43
CA GLN A 55 -42.62 -2.17 33.72
C GLN A 55 -42.61 -1.79 32.24
N VAL A 56 -43.76 -1.89 31.55
CA VAL A 56 -43.87 -1.48 30.14
C VAL A 56 -43.60 0.01 29.97
N LYS A 57 -44.17 0.86 30.83
CA LYS A 57 -43.92 2.32 30.80
C LYS A 57 -42.44 2.65 30.99
N GLU A 58 -41.74 1.96 31.89
CA GLU A 58 -40.31 2.19 32.09
C GLU A 58 -39.49 1.71 30.89
N GLN A 59 -39.85 0.58 30.28
CA GLN A 59 -39.22 0.10 29.05
C GLN A 59 -39.43 1.07 27.87
N GLU A 60 -40.63 1.63 27.72
CA GLU A 60 -40.94 2.65 26.70
C GLU A 60 -40.13 3.92 26.90
N LYS A 61 -39.99 4.37 28.15
CA LYS A 61 -39.15 5.52 28.50
C LYS A 61 -37.68 5.26 28.16
N GLN A 62 -37.14 4.11 28.54
CA GLN A 62 -35.76 3.72 28.22
C GLN A 62 -35.55 3.65 26.71
N ALA A 63 -36.49 3.06 25.96
CA ALA A 63 -36.42 3.00 24.51
C ALA A 63 -36.45 4.39 23.85
N ALA A 64 -37.21 5.34 24.41
CA ALA A 64 -37.22 6.72 23.94
C ALA A 64 -35.88 7.44 24.21
N GLU A 65 -35.28 7.23 25.38
CA GLU A 65 -33.96 7.77 25.71
C GLU A 65 -32.87 7.21 24.78
N ASP A 66 -32.89 5.90 24.53
CA ASP A 66 -31.93 5.25 23.64
C ASP A 66 -32.10 5.70 22.19
N LYS A 67 -33.34 5.93 21.73
CA LYS A 67 -33.61 6.53 20.43
C LYS A 67 -32.97 7.92 20.29
N ILE A 68 -33.10 8.78 21.31
CA ILE A 68 -32.49 10.12 21.31
C ILE A 68 -30.96 10.02 21.25
N LYS A 69 -30.36 9.08 21.99
CA LYS A 69 -28.90 8.83 21.94
C LYS A 69 -28.47 8.37 20.55
N ILE A 70 -29.17 7.41 19.95
CA ILE A 70 -28.90 6.92 18.60
C ILE A 70 -28.99 8.05 17.57
N ASP A 71 -30.02 8.90 17.63
CA ASP A 71 -30.17 10.04 16.72
C ASP A 71 -29.01 11.04 16.89
N THR A 72 -28.56 11.27 18.12
CA THR A 72 -27.44 12.16 18.42
C THR A 72 -26.12 11.61 17.88
N LEU A 73 -25.82 10.34 18.12
CA LEU A 73 -24.64 9.66 17.60
C LEU A 73 -24.66 9.62 16.07
N THR A 74 -25.82 9.38 15.46
CA THR A 74 -25.98 9.38 14.00
C THR A 74 -25.65 10.76 13.40
N LYS A 75 -26.08 11.85 14.04
CA LYS A 75 -25.72 13.22 13.61
C LYS A 75 -24.22 13.46 13.72
N GLN A 76 -23.58 13.01 14.81
CA GLN A 76 -22.13 13.14 14.99
C GLN A 76 -21.34 12.36 13.93
N ILE A 77 -21.74 11.12 13.63
CA ILE A 77 -21.12 10.30 12.58
C ILE A 77 -21.20 11.01 11.23
N LYS A 78 -22.39 11.53 10.86
CA LYS A 78 -22.55 12.28 9.60
C LYS A 78 -21.67 13.52 9.53
N ALA A 79 -21.52 14.26 10.64
CA ALA A 79 -20.64 15.41 10.69
C ALA A 79 -19.15 15.02 10.51
N MET A 80 -18.71 13.93 11.15
CA MET A 80 -17.35 13.41 10.97
C MET A 80 -17.09 12.91 9.54
N GLU A 81 -18.07 12.28 8.90
CA GLU A 81 -17.96 11.85 7.50
C GLU A 81 -17.80 13.04 6.54
N GLN A 82 -18.52 14.14 6.77
CA GLN A 82 -18.35 15.37 6.01
C GLN A 82 -16.95 15.98 6.20
N GLN A 83 -16.44 16.00 7.44
CA GLN A 83 -15.08 16.49 7.72
C GLN A 83 -14.01 15.62 7.05
N LEU A 84 -14.18 14.29 7.06
CA LEU A 84 -13.29 13.35 6.35
C LEU A 84 -13.30 13.59 4.84
N ALA A 85 -14.47 13.82 4.25
CA ALA A 85 -14.59 14.12 2.83
C ALA A 85 -13.84 15.41 2.45
N VAL A 86 -13.98 16.47 3.25
CA VAL A 86 -13.25 17.73 3.05
C VAL A 86 -11.74 17.53 3.16
N ALA A 87 -11.27 16.85 4.21
CA ALA A 87 -9.84 16.62 4.42
C ALA A 87 -9.21 15.75 3.30
N ASN A 88 -9.94 14.75 2.80
CA ASN A 88 -9.51 13.94 1.66
C ASN A 88 -9.39 14.79 0.39
N ALA A 89 -10.38 15.65 0.11
CA ALA A 89 -10.34 16.55 -1.05
C ALA A 89 -9.20 17.58 -0.97
N GLU A 90 -8.88 18.08 0.23
CA GLU A 90 -7.70 18.93 0.44
C GLU A 90 -6.39 18.17 0.19
N THR A 91 -6.31 16.92 0.63
CA THR A 91 -5.13 16.06 0.41
C THR A 91 -4.91 15.80 -1.08
N GLU A 92 -5.97 15.48 -1.82
CA GLU A 92 -5.92 15.28 -3.28
C GLU A 92 -5.42 16.54 -4.01
N LYS A 93 -5.94 17.72 -3.64
CA LYS A 93 -5.45 19.01 -4.19
C LYS A 93 -3.97 19.26 -3.91
N LEU A 94 -3.49 18.91 -2.72
CA LEU A 94 -2.07 19.06 -2.36
C LEU A 94 -1.20 18.06 -3.11
N GLU A 95 -1.68 16.83 -3.34
CA GLU A 95 -0.99 15.82 -4.15
C GLU A 95 -0.89 16.26 -5.62
N ASP A 96 -1.94 16.86 -6.19
CA ASP A 96 -1.91 17.46 -7.52
C ASP A 96 -0.88 18.61 -7.61
N GLN A 97 -0.87 19.51 -6.63
CA GLN A 97 0.11 20.60 -6.57
C GLN A 97 1.54 20.07 -6.41
N TRP A 98 1.73 19.00 -5.65
CA TRP A 98 3.01 18.33 -5.50
C TRP A 98 3.50 17.78 -6.84
N MET A 99 2.63 17.11 -7.60
CA MET A 99 2.95 16.57 -8.93
C MET A 99 3.36 17.67 -9.91
N VAL A 100 2.60 18.78 -9.98
CA VAL A 100 2.92 19.93 -10.84
C VAL A 100 4.27 20.55 -10.44
N THR A 101 4.49 20.78 -9.15
CA THR A 101 5.75 21.38 -8.65
C THR A 101 6.94 20.46 -8.93
N GLN A 102 6.75 19.14 -8.86
CA GLN A 102 7.79 18.15 -9.15
C GLN A 102 8.13 18.09 -10.64
N GLU A 103 7.14 18.23 -11.52
CA GLU A 103 7.37 18.36 -12.97
C GLU A 103 8.13 19.65 -13.30
N GLU A 104 7.71 20.79 -12.73
CA GLU A 104 8.41 22.08 -12.87
C GLU A 104 9.86 21.99 -12.39
N LEU A 105 10.10 21.37 -11.23
CA LEU A 105 11.44 21.15 -10.70
C LEU A 105 12.29 20.30 -11.65
N SER A 106 11.75 19.19 -12.15
CA SER A 106 12.45 18.33 -13.11
C SER A 106 12.83 19.10 -14.38
N ASN A 107 11.91 19.91 -14.92
CA ASN A 107 12.17 20.74 -16.10
C ASN A 107 13.25 21.80 -15.84
N CYS A 108 13.24 22.43 -14.66
CA CYS A 108 14.26 23.37 -14.24
C CYS A 108 15.63 22.71 -14.04
N GLU A 109 15.69 21.52 -13.45
CA GLU A 109 16.94 20.74 -13.30
C GLU A 109 17.55 20.37 -14.65
N VAL A 110 16.73 19.92 -15.62
CA VAL A 110 17.19 19.64 -16.99
C VAL A 110 17.76 20.90 -17.65
N ARG A 111 17.05 22.04 -17.54
CA ARG A 111 17.54 23.33 -18.07
C ARG A 111 18.84 23.76 -17.41
N LEU A 112 18.98 23.60 -16.09
CA LEU A 112 20.19 23.92 -15.37
C LEU A 112 21.37 23.06 -15.84
N SER A 113 21.16 21.76 -16.02
CA SER A 113 22.18 20.87 -16.59
C SER A 113 22.60 21.29 -18.00
N GLN A 114 21.65 21.67 -18.86
CA GLN A 114 21.95 22.19 -20.21
C GLN A 114 22.77 23.50 -20.16
N ILE A 115 22.40 24.43 -19.28
CA ILE A 115 23.12 25.70 -19.10
C ILE A 115 24.55 25.44 -18.58
N ASN A 116 24.72 24.52 -17.62
CA ASN A 116 26.03 24.15 -17.09
C ASN A 116 26.91 23.49 -18.16
N ALA A 117 26.37 22.57 -18.96
CA ALA A 117 27.09 21.99 -20.10
C ALA A 117 27.51 23.07 -21.11
N SER A 118 26.62 24.03 -21.41
CA SER A 118 26.92 25.17 -22.29
C SER A 118 27.99 26.09 -21.69
N LYS A 119 27.97 26.32 -20.37
CA LYS A 119 28.98 27.09 -19.64
C LYS A 119 30.36 26.44 -19.73
N ASP A 120 30.45 25.13 -19.54
CA ASP A 120 31.70 24.39 -19.63
C ASP A 120 32.23 24.36 -21.07
N ALA A 121 31.36 24.15 -22.06
CA ALA A 121 31.71 24.24 -23.48
C ALA A 121 32.21 25.65 -23.86
N ALA A 122 31.56 26.70 -23.34
CA ALA A 122 31.97 28.09 -23.57
C ALA A 122 33.32 28.41 -22.90
N LYS A 123 33.57 27.87 -21.69
CA LYS A 123 34.86 27.98 -20.99
C LYS A 123 35.98 27.33 -21.79
N LEU A 124 35.78 26.07 -22.23
CA LEU A 124 36.73 25.35 -23.08
C LEU A 124 37.04 26.09 -24.39
N ARG A 125 36.01 26.68 -25.03
CA ARG A 125 36.22 27.53 -26.22
C ARG A 125 37.08 28.74 -25.88
N SER A 126 36.75 29.47 -24.82
CA SER A 126 37.54 30.63 -24.36
C SER A 126 39.00 30.26 -24.08
N ASP A 127 39.24 29.15 -23.39
CA ASP A 127 40.59 28.66 -23.07
C ASP A 127 41.35 28.30 -24.35
N ARG A 128 40.72 27.59 -25.30
CA ARG A 128 41.32 27.32 -26.63
C ARG A 128 41.70 28.61 -27.37
N TYR A 129 40.84 29.63 -27.37
CA TYR A 129 41.15 30.92 -28.00
C TYR A 129 42.31 31.62 -27.31
N LYS A 130 42.37 31.59 -25.98
CA LYS A 130 43.49 32.13 -25.20
C LYS A 130 44.80 31.44 -25.56
N THR A 131 44.83 30.10 -25.59
CA THR A 131 46.00 29.31 -26.00
C THR A 131 46.40 29.61 -27.45
N LYS A 132 45.44 29.76 -28.37
CA LYS A 132 45.71 30.10 -29.78
C LYS A 132 46.34 31.49 -29.93
N ILE A 133 45.87 32.47 -29.15
CA ILE A 133 46.47 33.82 -29.09
C ILE A 133 47.90 33.74 -28.53
N GLU A 134 48.13 32.99 -27.45
CA GLU A 134 49.47 32.80 -26.87
C GLU A 134 50.43 32.09 -27.82
N ALA A 135 49.96 31.09 -28.57
CA ALA A 135 50.76 30.36 -29.55
C ALA A 135 51.14 31.24 -30.76
N LEU A 136 50.20 32.04 -31.29
CA LEU A 136 50.46 32.98 -32.39
C LEU A 136 51.38 34.13 -31.96
N GLY A 137 51.34 34.56 -30.70
CA GLY A 137 52.27 35.55 -30.15
C GLY A 137 53.72 35.05 -30.00
N LYS A 138 53.93 33.72 -29.97
CA LYS A 138 55.25 33.07 -29.84
C LYS A 138 55.82 32.54 -31.16
N ALA A 139 55.01 32.40 -32.20
CA ALA A 139 55.44 31.90 -33.50
C ALA A 139 56.17 33.01 -34.31
N LYS A 140 57.36 32.71 -34.84
CA LYS A 140 58.05 33.59 -35.80
C LYS A 140 57.21 33.71 -37.09
N PRO A 141 56.99 34.93 -37.64
CA PRO A 141 56.18 35.10 -38.83
C PRO A 141 56.89 34.45 -40.04
N SER A 142 56.23 33.44 -40.64
CA SER A 142 56.60 32.85 -41.92
C SER A 142 56.10 33.73 -43.07
N ALA A 143 56.95 33.92 -44.08
CA ALA A 143 56.89 35.01 -45.06
C ALA A 143 55.79 34.92 -46.15
N THR A 144 54.77 34.07 -46.00
CA THR A 144 53.78 33.85 -47.09
C THR A 144 52.31 33.80 -46.66
N ALA A 145 51.94 34.26 -45.47
CA ALA A 145 50.53 34.32 -45.08
C ALA A 145 50.18 35.63 -44.35
N VAL A 146 49.06 36.23 -44.78
CA VAL A 146 48.23 37.29 -44.15
C VAL A 146 48.79 37.92 -42.86
N ASP A 147 48.92 39.25 -42.85
CA ASP A 147 49.52 40.05 -41.78
C ASP A 147 49.16 39.52 -40.36
N PRO A 148 50.13 38.92 -39.64
CA PRO A 148 49.92 38.29 -38.34
C PRO A 148 49.27 39.24 -37.32
N LYS A 149 49.49 40.56 -37.47
CA LYS A 149 48.91 41.57 -36.57
C LYS A 149 47.39 41.70 -36.72
N GLU A 150 46.85 41.61 -37.93
CA GLU A 150 45.40 41.69 -38.16
C GLU A 150 44.70 40.45 -37.59
N ARG A 151 45.25 39.26 -37.84
CA ARG A 151 44.71 38.00 -37.33
C ARG A 151 44.73 37.94 -35.79
N HIS A 152 45.75 38.53 -35.18
CA HIS A 152 45.85 38.64 -33.72
C HIS A 152 44.85 39.65 -33.12
N LYS A 153 44.53 40.72 -33.86
CA LYS A 153 43.51 41.71 -33.48
C LYS A 153 42.10 41.13 -33.57
N GLU A 154 41.82 40.34 -34.61
CA GLU A 154 40.55 39.64 -34.81
C GLU A 154 40.30 38.57 -33.74
N LEU A 155 41.31 37.76 -33.41
CA LEU A 155 41.17 36.78 -32.32
C LEU A 155 40.94 37.43 -30.95
N ARG A 156 41.52 38.62 -30.70
CA ARG A 156 41.27 39.37 -29.46
C ARG A 156 39.86 39.95 -29.39
N SER A 157 39.29 40.40 -30.51
CA SER A 157 37.90 40.87 -30.56
C SER A 157 36.91 39.71 -30.42
N GLU A 158 37.18 38.55 -31.02
CA GLU A 158 36.43 37.31 -30.79
C GLU A 158 36.49 36.84 -29.34
N LEU A 159 37.68 36.84 -28.71
CA LEU A 159 37.83 36.49 -27.30
C LEU A 159 36.98 37.41 -26.42
N LYS A 160 37.00 38.74 -26.65
CA LYS A 160 36.14 39.69 -25.92
C LYS A 160 34.65 39.37 -26.08
N ARG A 161 34.20 39.01 -27.30
CA ARG A 161 32.80 38.59 -27.54
C ARG A 161 32.47 37.31 -26.78
N LYS A 162 33.35 36.30 -26.81
CA LYS A 162 33.15 35.02 -26.09
C LYS A 162 33.16 35.19 -24.57
N THR A 163 33.99 36.08 -24.02
CA THR A 163 33.98 36.41 -22.59
C THR A 163 32.69 37.08 -22.16
N LYS A 164 32.11 37.97 -22.99
CA LYS A 164 30.77 38.54 -22.73
C LYS A 164 29.68 37.46 -22.75
N GLN A 165 29.70 36.55 -23.74
CA GLN A 165 28.78 35.42 -23.80
C GLN A 165 28.90 34.51 -22.55
N LEU A 166 30.12 34.24 -22.08
CA LEU A 166 30.36 33.45 -20.87
C LEU A 166 29.77 34.11 -19.61
N LYS A 167 29.88 35.44 -19.47
CA LYS A 167 29.28 36.17 -18.34
C LYS A 167 27.76 36.03 -18.33
N LEU A 168 27.11 36.23 -19.47
CA LEU A 168 25.66 36.08 -19.61
C LEU A 168 25.19 34.66 -19.26
N ILE A 169 25.92 33.62 -19.72
CA ILE A 169 25.62 32.23 -19.39
C ILE A 169 25.77 31.96 -17.88
N LYS A 170 26.75 32.59 -17.20
CA LYS A 170 26.92 32.47 -15.75
C LYS A 170 25.78 33.13 -14.97
N GLU A 171 25.31 34.29 -15.39
CA GLU A 171 24.16 34.97 -14.78
C GLU A 171 22.88 34.13 -14.95
N ASN A 172 22.64 33.60 -16.15
CA ASN A 172 21.49 32.71 -16.40
C ASN A 172 21.58 31.40 -15.59
N SER A 173 22.78 30.85 -15.41
CA SER A 173 23.03 29.68 -14.56
C SER A 173 22.68 29.95 -13.10
N LEU A 174 23.04 31.13 -12.58
CA LEU A 174 22.72 31.53 -11.20
C LEU A 174 21.20 31.69 -11.00
N LEU A 175 20.52 32.35 -11.95
CA LEU A 175 19.06 32.53 -11.90
C LEU A 175 18.33 31.18 -11.95
N ALA A 176 18.79 30.26 -12.81
CA ALA A 176 18.23 28.92 -12.89
C ALA A 176 18.44 28.13 -11.59
N GLN A 177 19.60 28.29 -10.94
CA GLN A 177 19.87 27.68 -9.64
C GLN A 177 18.92 28.19 -8.55
N GLN A 178 18.72 29.51 -8.47
CA GLN A 178 17.79 30.13 -7.52
C GLN A 178 16.35 29.62 -7.72
N ASN A 179 15.92 29.43 -8.96
CA ASN A 179 14.59 28.87 -9.26
C ASN A 179 14.47 27.40 -8.80
N VAL A 180 15.49 26.58 -9.03
CA VAL A 180 15.53 25.18 -8.55
C VAL A 180 15.45 25.14 -7.02
N ASP A 181 16.21 25.98 -6.32
CA ASP A 181 16.21 26.02 -4.86
C ASP A 181 14.85 26.50 -4.31
N GLY A 182 14.21 27.48 -4.96
CA GLY A 182 12.86 27.93 -4.61
C GLY A 182 11.78 26.85 -4.79
N LEU A 183 11.85 26.07 -5.89
CA LEU A 183 10.93 24.97 -6.14
C LEU A 183 11.13 23.81 -5.14
N LYS A 184 12.38 23.52 -4.74
CA LYS A 184 12.66 22.52 -3.70
C LYS A 184 12.04 22.88 -2.36
N ASN A 185 12.19 24.14 -1.92
CA ASN A 185 11.58 24.61 -0.68
C ASN A 185 10.04 24.50 -0.73
N ARG A 186 9.43 24.84 -1.87
CA ARG A 186 7.98 24.70 -2.05
C ARG A 186 7.52 23.24 -2.04
N LEU A 187 8.31 22.34 -2.64
CA LEU A 187 8.04 20.90 -2.62
C LEU A 187 8.06 20.34 -1.19
N ASP A 188 9.02 20.77 -0.37
CA ASP A 188 9.14 20.33 1.02
C ASP A 188 7.99 20.87 1.90
N GLU A 189 7.55 22.11 1.66
CA GLU A 189 6.38 22.68 2.32
C GLU A 189 5.08 21.93 1.97
N ILE A 190 4.87 21.60 0.69
CA ILE A 190 3.70 20.79 0.28
C ILE A 190 3.76 19.40 0.93
N LYS A 191 4.93 18.74 0.96
CA LYS A 191 5.10 17.45 1.65
C LYS A 191 4.74 17.53 3.13
N LYS A 192 5.10 18.62 3.80
CA LYS A 192 4.76 18.86 5.21
C LYS A 192 3.24 18.99 5.37
N GLN A 193 2.58 19.79 4.56
CA GLN A 193 1.12 19.97 4.59
C GLN A 193 0.36 18.66 4.32
N VAL A 194 0.83 17.84 3.37
CA VAL A 194 0.26 16.50 3.11
C VAL A 194 0.37 15.59 4.35
N ARG A 195 1.51 15.60 5.06
CA ARG A 195 1.67 14.80 6.29
C ARG A 195 0.72 15.26 7.38
N GLU A 196 0.58 16.57 7.58
CA GLU A 196 -0.34 17.16 8.57
C GLU A 196 -1.80 16.79 8.27
N GLN A 197 -2.20 16.85 6.99
CA GLN A 197 -3.56 16.46 6.59
C GLN A 197 -3.81 14.96 6.76
N ARG A 198 -2.83 14.11 6.42
CA ARG A 198 -2.93 12.66 6.66
C ARG A 198 -3.04 12.32 8.14
N GLN A 199 -2.34 13.05 9.02
CA GLN A 199 -2.51 12.90 10.47
C GLN A 199 -3.92 13.31 10.93
N LYS A 200 -4.46 14.42 10.41
CA LYS A 200 -5.84 14.83 10.68
C LYS A 200 -6.86 13.77 10.28
N ILE A 201 -6.71 13.18 9.09
CA ILE A 201 -7.56 12.09 8.60
C ILE A 201 -7.51 10.90 9.55
N LEU A 202 -6.30 10.51 10.00
CA LEU A 202 -6.12 9.38 10.91
C LEU A 202 -6.78 9.61 12.28
N VAL A 203 -6.70 10.82 12.82
CA VAL A 203 -7.39 11.20 14.08
C VAL A 203 -8.91 11.16 13.91
N LEU A 204 -9.44 11.67 12.78
CA LEU A 204 -10.87 11.64 12.50
C LEU A 204 -11.39 10.21 12.30
N GLN A 205 -10.61 9.33 11.67
CA GLN A 205 -10.94 7.91 11.53
C GLN A 205 -11.00 7.19 12.88
N LYS A 206 -9.99 7.38 13.74
CA LYS A 206 -10.00 6.80 15.11
C LYS A 206 -11.22 7.24 15.93
N LYS A 207 -11.61 8.53 15.81
CA LYS A 207 -12.81 9.07 16.47
C LYS A 207 -14.10 8.47 15.90
N LYS A 208 -14.16 8.22 14.59
CA LYS A 208 -15.31 7.58 13.94
C LYS A 208 -15.49 6.12 14.38
N ASP A 209 -14.40 5.38 14.52
CA ASP A 209 -14.42 3.94 14.82
C ASP A 209 -14.62 3.62 16.31
N GLY A 210 -14.79 4.64 17.17
CA GLY A 210 -15.04 4.45 18.60
C GLY A 210 -13.87 3.84 19.37
N THR A 211 -12.66 3.82 18.79
CA THR A 211 -11.44 3.26 19.40
C THR A 211 -10.66 4.28 20.23
N ALA A 212 -11.22 5.47 20.46
CA ALA A 212 -10.64 6.50 21.29
C ALA A 212 -11.01 6.28 22.77
N GLU A 213 -10.43 5.24 23.39
CA GLU A 213 -10.21 5.26 24.84
C GLU A 213 -8.80 5.79 25.11
N ASP A 214 -8.77 6.84 25.94
CA ASP A 214 -7.65 7.44 26.67
C ASP A 214 -6.23 7.03 26.27
N SER A 215 -5.63 7.84 25.38
CA SER A 215 -4.18 8.03 25.40
C SER A 215 -3.88 9.49 25.11
N ALA A 216 -4.01 10.30 26.17
CA ALA A 216 -3.38 11.60 26.24
C ALA A 216 -1.85 11.42 26.25
N GLU A 217 -1.21 12.20 25.39
CA GLU A 217 0.13 12.77 25.55
C GLU A 217 1.26 11.86 26.04
N THR A 218 2.04 11.35 25.09
CA THR A 218 3.50 11.34 25.23
C THR A 218 4.13 11.99 24.01
N ASN A 219 4.47 13.27 24.17
CA ASN A 219 5.47 13.93 23.35
C ASN A 219 6.83 13.25 23.62
N SER A 220 7.40 12.63 22.60
CA SER A 220 8.84 12.38 22.56
C SER A 220 9.36 12.90 21.23
N ASP A 221 9.86 14.13 21.29
CA ASP A 221 10.95 14.60 20.46
C ASP A 221 12.09 13.58 20.51
N GLU A 222 12.43 13.00 19.36
CA GLU A 222 13.79 12.54 19.14
C GLU A 222 14.19 12.92 17.72
N SER A 223 15.02 13.95 17.69
CA SER A 223 15.69 14.55 16.55
C SER A 223 16.75 13.61 15.96
N ASP A 224 16.80 13.64 14.62
CA ASP A 224 18.02 13.87 13.83
C ASP A 224 19.19 12.87 13.95
N ALA A 225 19.38 12.11 12.87
CA ALA A 225 20.65 12.10 12.11
C ALA A 225 20.57 11.03 11.02
N GLY A 226 20.76 11.41 9.75
CA GLY A 226 21.05 10.39 8.73
C GLY A 226 20.77 10.74 7.28
N SER A 227 21.32 11.86 6.81
CA SER A 227 22.04 11.97 5.54
C SER A 227 21.47 11.27 4.28
N VAL A 228 20.91 12.11 3.40
CA VAL A 228 21.26 12.23 1.96
C VAL A 228 21.47 10.94 1.15
N GLY A 229 20.54 10.69 0.23
CA GLY A 229 20.76 9.79 -0.90
C GLY A 229 19.52 9.59 -1.75
N GLY A 230 19.13 10.62 -2.50
CA GLY A 230 18.00 10.57 -3.42
C GLY A 230 18.15 9.53 -4.53
N GLU A 231 17.04 8.86 -4.80
CA GLU A 231 16.41 8.78 -6.13
C GLU A 231 17.30 8.45 -7.35
N LYS A 232 17.10 7.25 -7.92
CA LYS A 232 16.48 7.04 -9.26
C LYS A 232 16.87 5.68 -9.85
N SER A 233 15.89 4.77 -9.81
CA SER A 233 15.31 4.08 -10.96
C SER A 233 16.19 3.66 -12.15
N ARG A 234 16.21 2.32 -12.35
CA ARG A 234 16.05 1.57 -13.63
C ARG A 234 17.19 1.60 -14.68
N PRO A 235 17.28 0.59 -15.59
CA PRO A 235 16.79 -0.80 -15.53
C PRO A 235 17.85 -1.86 -15.97
N SER A 236 17.45 -3.15 -15.86
CA SER A 236 17.72 -4.35 -16.70
C SER A 236 18.87 -4.33 -17.74
N SER A 237 19.55 -5.40 -18.13
CA SER A 237 19.48 -6.85 -17.86
C SER A 237 20.65 -7.49 -18.62
N LYS A 238 21.26 -8.49 -17.98
CA LYS A 238 21.94 -9.65 -18.58
C LYS A 238 20.92 -10.48 -19.41
N GLU A 239 21.22 -11.30 -20.42
CA GLU A 239 22.42 -12.03 -20.82
C GLU A 239 22.13 -12.83 -22.12
N SER A 240 23.20 -13.38 -22.70
CA SER A 240 23.29 -14.52 -23.64
C SER A 240 23.11 -14.18 -25.14
N GLY A 241 24.01 -14.55 -26.06
CA GLY A 241 25.13 -15.48 -26.07
C GLY A 241 24.99 -16.37 -27.31
N ILE A 242 26.05 -16.50 -28.12
CA ILE A 242 26.47 -17.67 -28.94
C ILE A 242 27.51 -17.25 -30.01
N SER A 243 28.73 -17.78 -29.84
CA SER A 243 29.57 -18.46 -30.85
C SER A 243 29.79 -17.85 -32.26
N SER A 244 31.01 -17.37 -32.54
CA SER A 244 32.09 -18.12 -33.22
C SER A 244 33.04 -17.23 -34.07
N HIS A 245 34.32 -17.60 -34.01
CA HIS A 245 35.43 -17.42 -34.96
C HIS A 245 36.00 -16.03 -35.34
N GLU A 246 37.26 -15.88 -34.90
CA GLU A 246 38.47 -15.44 -35.62
C GLU A 246 38.35 -14.32 -36.69
N HIS A 247 39.04 -13.20 -36.47
CA HIS A 247 40.21 -12.82 -37.27
C HIS A 247 40.93 -11.59 -36.68
N SER A 248 42.25 -11.77 -36.50
CA SER A 248 43.36 -10.82 -36.42
C SER A 248 43.10 -9.32 -36.74
N ASN A 249 43.40 -8.42 -35.79
CA ASN A 249 44.52 -7.46 -35.91
C ASN A 249 44.56 -6.38 -34.78
N GLN A 250 45.69 -6.39 -34.06
CA GLN A 250 46.50 -5.27 -33.54
C GLN A 250 45.86 -4.06 -32.78
N SER A 251 46.20 -4.01 -31.48
CA SER A 251 46.72 -2.87 -30.68
C SER A 251 45.87 -2.30 -29.52
N LEU A 252 46.54 -2.22 -28.34
CA LEU A 252 46.24 -1.60 -27.02
C LEU A 252 45.45 -2.42 -25.96
N PRO A 253 46.09 -3.34 -25.19
CA PRO A 253 45.39 -4.23 -24.24
C PRO A 253 45.46 -3.85 -22.74
N GLU A 254 46.37 -2.97 -22.29
CA GLU A 254 46.73 -2.95 -20.86
C GLU A 254 45.80 -2.14 -19.94
N ILE A 255 45.23 -1.03 -20.42
CA ILE A 255 44.40 -0.14 -19.59
C ILE A 255 42.99 -0.72 -19.42
N ASP A 256 42.43 -1.33 -20.46
CA ASP A 256 41.10 -1.95 -20.43
C ASP A 256 41.05 -3.26 -19.65
N ALA A 257 42.15 -4.01 -19.59
CA ALA A 257 42.26 -5.21 -18.77
C ALA A 257 42.22 -4.89 -17.26
N ILE A 258 42.90 -3.82 -16.84
CA ILE A 258 42.92 -3.36 -15.44
C ILE A 258 41.55 -2.80 -15.03
N ALA A 259 40.92 -2.00 -15.89
CA ALA A 259 39.57 -1.48 -15.66
C ALA A 259 38.54 -2.61 -15.59
N SER A 260 38.64 -3.62 -16.47
CA SER A 260 37.77 -4.79 -16.47
C SER A 260 37.97 -5.69 -15.26
N LYS A 261 39.19 -5.80 -14.74
CA LYS A 261 39.48 -6.55 -13.50
C LYS A 261 38.92 -5.83 -12.26
N ARG A 262 39.08 -4.50 -12.18
CA ARG A 262 38.49 -3.69 -11.10
C ARG A 262 36.97 -3.76 -11.09
N ARG A 263 36.32 -3.68 -12.26
CA ARG A 263 34.86 -3.83 -12.39
C ARG A 263 34.40 -5.23 -11.96
N ARG A 264 35.11 -6.29 -12.36
CA ARG A 264 34.79 -7.65 -11.94
C ARG A 264 34.90 -7.84 -10.42
N ASN A 265 35.96 -7.32 -9.80
CA ASN A 265 36.14 -7.40 -8.36
C ASN A 265 35.05 -6.63 -7.60
N PHE A 266 34.69 -5.42 -8.06
CA PHE A 266 33.62 -4.63 -7.47
C PHE A 266 32.26 -5.31 -7.58
N VAL A 267 31.96 -5.94 -8.73
CA VAL A 267 30.72 -6.71 -8.92
C VAL A 267 30.70 -7.95 -8.01
N ALA A 268 31.83 -8.65 -7.87
CA ALA A 268 31.92 -9.80 -6.97
C ALA A 268 31.75 -9.39 -5.50
N GLU A 269 32.36 -8.29 -5.08
CA GLU A 269 32.22 -7.73 -3.73
C GLU A 269 30.78 -7.34 -3.44
N ARG A 270 30.12 -6.61 -4.35
CA ARG A 270 28.70 -6.26 -4.22
C ARG A 270 27.76 -7.47 -4.23
N ALA A 271 28.07 -8.49 -5.03
CA ALA A 271 27.30 -9.74 -5.03
C ALA A 271 27.44 -10.47 -3.68
N GLN A 272 28.63 -10.43 -3.09
CA GLN A 272 28.90 -11.04 -1.79
C GLN A 272 28.22 -10.27 -0.66
N GLU A 273 28.23 -8.93 -0.68
CA GLU A 273 27.47 -8.08 0.24
C GLU A 273 25.96 -8.34 0.14
N GLY A 274 25.42 -8.41 -1.09
CA GLY A 274 24.02 -8.72 -1.33
C GLY A 274 23.63 -10.11 -0.78
N LYS A 275 24.50 -11.10 -0.97
CA LYS A 275 24.31 -12.46 -0.42
C LYS A 275 24.28 -12.44 1.11
N VAL A 276 25.20 -11.71 1.76
CA VAL A 276 25.24 -11.58 3.22
C VAL A 276 23.98 -10.90 3.77
N LEU A 277 23.48 -9.87 3.09
CA LEU A 277 22.24 -9.19 3.49
C LEU A 277 21.02 -10.12 3.37
N ILE A 278 20.91 -10.86 2.26
CA ILE A 278 19.84 -11.85 2.06
C ILE A 278 19.92 -12.94 3.13
N GLU A 279 21.11 -13.45 3.45
CA GLU A 279 21.30 -14.46 4.50
C GLU A 279 20.86 -13.91 5.88
N LYS A 280 21.16 -12.63 6.15
CA LYS A 280 20.76 -11.96 7.40
C LYS A 280 19.25 -11.78 7.50
N GLU A 281 18.58 -11.37 6.42
CA GLU A 281 17.12 -11.27 6.37
C GLU A 281 16.44 -12.65 6.47
N ARG A 282 16.98 -13.65 5.76
CA ARG A 282 16.53 -15.04 5.85
C ARG A 282 16.61 -15.56 7.28
N LYS A 283 17.71 -15.27 7.98
CA LYS A 283 17.87 -15.66 9.40
C LYS A 283 16.84 -14.97 10.29
N LYS A 284 16.62 -13.66 10.14
CA LYS A 284 15.57 -12.93 10.90
C LYS A 284 14.17 -13.50 10.66
N LEU A 285 13.85 -13.85 9.41
CA LEU A 285 12.58 -14.48 9.07
C LEU A 285 12.47 -15.87 9.69
N GLN A 286 13.54 -16.67 9.64
CA GLN A 286 13.59 -17.99 10.26
C GLN A 286 13.41 -17.93 11.79
N ASP A 287 14.04 -16.96 12.45
CA ASP A 287 13.88 -16.72 13.88
C ASP A 287 12.44 -16.31 14.21
N SER A 288 11.85 -15.43 13.40
CA SER A 288 10.44 -14.99 13.57
C SER A 288 9.46 -16.15 13.39
N VAL A 289 9.68 -17.00 12.38
CA VAL A 289 8.87 -18.21 12.15
C VAL A 289 9.00 -19.19 13.31
N SER A 290 10.20 -19.36 13.86
CA SER A 290 10.43 -20.24 15.02
C SER A 290 9.68 -19.74 16.26
N LEU A 291 9.68 -18.41 16.47
CA LEU A 291 9.00 -17.77 17.60
C LEU A 291 7.48 -17.87 17.47
N LEU A 292 6.93 -17.63 16.28
CA LEU A 292 5.50 -17.82 16.00
C LEU A 292 5.07 -19.29 16.13
N THR A 293 5.92 -20.23 15.71
CA THR A 293 5.65 -21.67 15.84
C THR A 293 5.60 -22.08 17.32
N ALA A 294 6.51 -21.55 18.15
CA ALA A 294 6.51 -21.81 19.58
C ALA A 294 5.26 -21.23 20.27
N GLU A 295 4.86 -20.00 19.91
CA GLU A 295 3.65 -19.38 20.45
C GLU A 295 2.39 -20.13 20.01
N THR A 296 2.33 -20.62 18.77
CA THR A 296 1.21 -21.44 18.29
C THR A 296 1.09 -22.72 19.13
N LYS A 297 2.19 -23.44 19.38
CA LYS A 297 2.18 -24.63 20.24
C LYS A 297 1.75 -24.32 21.68
N ARG A 298 2.16 -23.15 22.21
CA ARG A 298 1.76 -22.70 23.55
C ARG A 298 0.26 -22.47 23.62
N LEU A 299 -0.31 -21.80 22.61
CA LEU A 299 -1.74 -21.54 22.52
C LEU A 299 -2.55 -22.83 22.33
N GLU A 300 -2.07 -23.78 21.51
CA GLU A 300 -2.69 -25.10 21.35
C GLU A 300 -2.75 -25.87 22.68
N SER A 301 -1.65 -25.88 23.44
CA SER A 301 -1.61 -26.51 24.78
C SER A 301 -2.57 -25.82 25.77
N MET A 302 -2.61 -24.49 25.78
CA MET A 302 -3.53 -23.74 26.63
C MET A 302 -5.00 -24.02 26.27
N ASN A 303 -5.31 -24.15 24.98
CA ASN A 303 -6.66 -24.46 24.52
C ASN A 303 -7.08 -25.90 24.90
N ALA A 304 -6.17 -26.88 24.78
CA ALA A 304 -6.42 -28.24 25.23
C ALA A 304 -6.69 -28.32 26.74
N ASN A 305 -5.95 -27.56 27.56
CA ASN A 305 -6.18 -27.48 29.00
C ASN A 305 -7.55 -26.87 29.34
N LEU A 306 -7.94 -25.78 28.66
CA LEU A 306 -9.24 -25.16 28.84
C LEU A 306 -10.39 -26.10 28.45
N GLN A 307 -10.24 -26.86 27.36
CA GLN A 307 -11.22 -27.88 26.98
C GLN A 307 -11.38 -28.97 28.06
N ALA A 308 -10.27 -29.45 28.63
CA ALA A 308 -10.30 -30.43 29.71
C ALA A 308 -10.96 -29.86 30.99
N GLU A 309 -10.79 -28.57 31.26
CA GLU A 309 -11.42 -27.91 32.41
C GLU A 309 -12.93 -27.70 32.22
N ILE A 310 -13.36 -27.33 31.01
CA ILE A 310 -14.78 -27.28 30.63
C ILE A 310 -15.44 -28.65 30.82
N GLU A 311 -14.77 -29.72 30.39
CA GLU A 311 -15.30 -31.08 30.52
C GLU A 311 -15.45 -31.50 32.00
N LYS A 312 -14.47 -31.17 32.84
CA LYS A 312 -14.57 -31.39 34.30
C LYS A 312 -15.73 -30.64 34.93
N VAL A 313 -15.91 -29.36 34.57
CA VAL A 313 -17.04 -28.54 35.06
C VAL A 313 -18.37 -29.11 34.60
N SER A 314 -18.47 -29.56 33.34
CA SER A 314 -19.68 -30.20 32.81
C SER A 314 -20.04 -31.49 33.57
N ILE A 315 -19.05 -32.34 33.89
CA ILE A 315 -19.27 -33.54 34.72
C ILE A 315 -19.76 -33.15 36.13
N GLN A 316 -19.21 -32.09 36.71
CA GLN A 316 -19.63 -31.60 38.02
C GLN A 316 -21.06 -31.06 37.99
N GLU A 317 -21.45 -30.33 36.94
CA GLU A 317 -22.81 -29.84 36.72
C GLU A 317 -23.81 -30.99 36.65
N GLN A 318 -23.55 -32.02 35.84
CA GLN A 318 -24.41 -33.20 35.76
C GLN A 318 -24.55 -33.93 37.10
N LYS A 319 -23.49 -33.96 37.92
CA LYS A 319 -23.52 -34.54 39.25
C LYS A 319 -24.43 -33.73 40.19
N MET A 320 -24.31 -32.40 40.15
CA MET A 320 -25.15 -31.49 40.93
C MET A 320 -26.62 -31.57 40.50
N GLU A 321 -26.91 -31.64 39.19
CA GLU A 321 -28.28 -31.82 38.69
C GLU A 321 -28.92 -33.11 39.21
N LYS A 322 -28.16 -34.23 39.23
CA LYS A 322 -28.64 -35.48 39.81
C LYS A 322 -28.92 -35.36 41.31
N GLN A 323 -28.09 -34.62 42.05
CA GLN A 323 -28.32 -34.37 43.48
C GLN A 323 -29.58 -33.52 43.69
N VAL A 324 -29.78 -32.44 42.92
CA VAL A 324 -30.98 -31.60 42.98
C VAL A 324 -32.23 -32.42 42.64
N ALA A 325 -32.17 -33.27 41.61
CA ALA A 325 -33.27 -34.15 41.25
C ALA A 325 -33.61 -35.14 42.37
N HIS A 326 -32.60 -35.69 43.06
CA HIS A 326 -32.81 -36.55 44.22
C HIS A 326 -33.46 -35.81 45.39
N ILE A 327 -32.97 -34.61 45.72
CA ILE A 327 -33.54 -33.74 46.77
C ILE A 327 -34.99 -33.40 46.46
N ASN A 328 -35.30 -32.97 45.24
CA ASN A 328 -36.67 -32.64 44.83
C ASN A 328 -37.60 -33.86 44.94
N LYS A 329 -37.12 -35.06 44.61
CA LYS A 329 -37.89 -36.30 44.77
C LYS A 329 -38.11 -36.65 46.24
N SER A 330 -37.14 -36.39 47.11
CA SER A 330 -37.27 -36.56 48.57
C SER A 330 -38.27 -35.57 49.14
N LEU A 331 -38.18 -34.29 48.76
CA LEU A 331 -39.07 -33.22 49.20
C LEU A 331 -40.51 -33.48 48.75
N ALA A 332 -40.72 -33.94 47.51
CA ALA A 332 -42.04 -34.34 47.04
C ALA A 332 -42.64 -35.50 47.85
N LYS A 333 -41.82 -36.48 48.29
CA LYS A 333 -42.26 -37.55 49.18
C LYS A 333 -42.63 -37.02 50.56
N GLN A 334 -41.80 -36.14 51.14
CA GLN A 334 -42.07 -35.53 52.44
C GLN A 334 -43.33 -34.65 52.39
N GLN A 335 -43.52 -33.86 51.34
CA GLN A 335 -44.72 -33.06 51.15
C GLN A 335 -45.97 -33.94 51.02
N LYS A 336 -45.85 -35.08 50.35
CA LYS A 336 -46.94 -36.06 50.27
C LYS A 336 -47.25 -36.67 51.64
N GLN A 337 -46.22 -37.07 52.39
CA GLN A 337 -46.39 -37.57 53.77
C GLN A 337 -47.03 -36.51 54.69
N LEU A 338 -46.63 -35.25 54.58
CA LEU A 338 -47.21 -34.15 55.35
C LEU A 338 -48.68 -33.91 54.98
N ASN A 339 -49.01 -33.98 53.69
CA ASN A 339 -50.39 -33.86 53.23
C ASN A 339 -51.25 -35.07 53.62
N ASP A 340 -50.66 -36.26 53.72
CA ASP A 340 -51.34 -37.48 54.17
C ASP A 340 -51.56 -37.47 55.70
N LEU A 341 -50.59 -36.95 56.48
CA LEU A 341 -50.74 -36.70 57.93
C LEU A 341 -51.77 -35.60 58.22
N SER A 342 -51.73 -34.49 57.48
CA SER A 342 -52.71 -33.40 57.59
C SER A 342 -54.14 -33.83 57.22
N LYS A 343 -54.31 -34.96 56.51
CA LYS A 343 -55.61 -35.58 56.22
C LYS A 343 -55.99 -36.66 57.24
N SER A 344 -55.03 -37.17 58.01
CA SER A 344 -55.25 -38.11 59.10
C SER A 344 -55.57 -37.40 60.42
N ASP A 345 -55.10 -36.16 60.60
CA ASP A 345 -55.31 -35.36 61.82
C ASP A 345 -56.71 -34.72 61.93
N GLU A 346 -57.58 -34.83 60.92
CA GLU A 346 -59.02 -34.55 61.09
C GLU A 346 -59.78 -35.72 61.77
N GLN A 347 -59.11 -36.84 62.06
CA GLN A 347 -59.61 -37.94 62.88
C GLN A 347 -58.48 -38.61 63.68
N GLU A 348 -58.03 -38.00 64.78
CA GLU A 348 -57.65 -38.66 66.05
C GLU A 348 -56.84 -37.70 66.94
N GLU A 349 -57.56 -36.87 67.70
CA GLU A 349 -57.07 -36.39 68.98
C GLU A 349 -56.96 -37.59 69.94
N SER A 350 -55.74 -37.97 70.36
CA SER A 350 -55.40 -38.37 71.75
C SER A 350 -54.00 -39.00 71.86
N ALA A 351 -53.12 -38.31 72.60
CA ALA A 351 -52.05 -38.88 73.43
C ALA A 351 -50.74 -39.41 72.81
N VAL A 352 -49.94 -38.58 72.12
CA VAL A 352 -48.45 -38.70 72.10
C VAL A 352 -47.81 -37.32 71.89
N ALA A 353 -47.74 -36.45 72.91
CA ALA A 353 -47.27 -35.06 72.74
C ALA A 353 -46.22 -34.60 73.77
N ALA A 354 -45.49 -35.51 74.40
CA ALA A 354 -44.49 -35.13 75.42
C ALA A 354 -43.04 -35.53 75.11
N GLU A 355 -42.76 -36.31 74.06
CA GLU A 355 -41.39 -36.79 73.78
C GLU A 355 -40.83 -36.33 72.42
N THR A 356 -41.61 -35.63 71.59
CA THR A 356 -41.18 -35.12 70.26
C THR A 356 -40.93 -33.62 70.23
N VAL A 357 -41.16 -32.91 71.35
CA VAL A 357 -41.09 -31.44 71.41
C VAL A 357 -39.65 -30.90 71.51
N ASP A 358 -38.69 -31.69 72.01
CA ASP A 358 -37.30 -31.23 72.17
C ASP A 358 -36.41 -31.47 70.93
N GLU A 359 -36.76 -32.38 70.02
CA GLU A 359 -35.99 -32.63 68.78
C GLU A 359 -36.39 -31.73 67.59
N ALA A 360 -37.65 -31.27 67.57
CA ALA A 360 -38.18 -30.41 66.52
C ALA A 360 -37.44 -29.05 66.37
N PRO A 361 -37.13 -28.29 67.44
CA PRO A 361 -36.43 -27.01 67.30
C PRO A 361 -34.99 -27.15 66.82
N ALA A 362 -34.27 -28.21 67.24
CA ALA A 362 -32.91 -28.48 66.78
C ALA A 362 -32.86 -28.79 65.28
N LYS A 363 -33.83 -29.55 64.78
CA LYS A 363 -33.94 -29.89 63.36
C LYS A 363 -34.36 -28.71 62.49
N ILE A 364 -35.19 -27.82 63.03
CA ILE A 364 -35.55 -26.56 62.36
C ILE A 364 -34.32 -25.66 62.20
N GLU A 365 -33.46 -25.60 63.21
CA GLU A 365 -32.26 -24.75 63.17
C GLU A 365 -31.18 -25.32 62.23
N GLU A 366 -31.03 -26.65 62.17
CA GLU A 366 -30.18 -27.33 61.18
C GLU A 366 -30.66 -27.05 59.74
N LEU A 367 -31.97 -27.16 59.49
CA LEU A 367 -32.57 -26.85 58.17
C LEU A 367 -32.41 -25.37 57.79
N ARG A 368 -32.43 -24.45 58.76
CA ARG A 368 -32.15 -23.02 58.52
C ARG A 368 -30.68 -22.79 58.15
N ALA A 369 -29.75 -23.45 58.82
CA ALA A 369 -28.33 -23.38 58.49
C ALA A 369 -28.06 -23.95 57.09
N GLU A 370 -28.68 -25.08 56.75
CA GLU A 370 -28.59 -25.69 55.42
C GLU A 370 -29.17 -24.77 54.33
N LYS A 371 -30.34 -24.17 54.57
CA LYS A 371 -30.93 -23.19 53.66
C LYS A 371 -30.01 -21.99 53.41
N SER A 372 -29.41 -21.44 54.45
CA SER A 372 -28.47 -20.32 54.36
C SER A 372 -27.21 -20.69 53.54
N ASN A 373 -26.67 -21.89 53.74
CA ASN A 373 -25.55 -22.42 52.96
C ASN A 373 -25.94 -22.60 51.47
N LEU A 374 -27.12 -23.16 51.20
CA LEU A 374 -27.62 -23.33 49.83
C LEU A 374 -27.88 -21.98 49.14
N GLU A 375 -28.37 -20.98 49.86
CA GLU A 375 -28.51 -19.61 49.33
C GLU A 375 -27.15 -18.99 48.97
N SER A 376 -26.12 -19.21 49.80
CA SER A 376 -24.75 -18.76 49.52
C SER A 376 -24.12 -19.47 48.32
N GLN A 377 -24.38 -20.77 48.15
CA GLN A 377 -23.94 -21.51 46.96
C GLN A 377 -24.68 -21.03 45.71
N ARG A 378 -25.97 -20.73 45.83
CA ARG A 378 -26.77 -20.20 44.73
C ARG A 378 -26.29 -18.82 44.26
N THR A 379 -25.89 -17.94 45.18
CA THR A 379 -25.34 -16.63 44.81
C THR A 379 -23.99 -16.76 44.11
N LEU A 380 -23.12 -17.66 44.58
CA LEU A 380 -21.83 -17.94 43.94
C LEU A 380 -21.98 -18.55 42.54
N LEU A 381 -22.92 -19.48 42.35
CA LEU A 381 -23.19 -20.05 41.03
C LEU A 381 -23.75 -19.00 40.07
N LYS A 382 -24.62 -18.09 40.55
CA LYS A 382 -25.10 -16.98 39.73
C LYS A 382 -23.98 -16.03 39.30
N SER A 383 -23.01 -15.72 40.17
CA SER A 383 -21.88 -14.88 39.78
C SER A 383 -20.99 -15.59 38.74
N ARG A 384 -20.75 -16.89 38.93
CA ARG A 384 -19.96 -17.68 37.98
C ARG A 384 -20.62 -17.81 36.60
N ILE A 385 -21.94 -18.02 36.55
CA ILE A 385 -22.69 -18.02 35.28
C ILE A 385 -22.56 -16.67 34.56
N LYS A 386 -22.65 -15.55 35.29
CA LYS A 386 -22.47 -14.21 34.70
C LYS A 386 -21.06 -14.01 34.15
N GLU A 387 -20.04 -14.46 34.86
CA GLU A 387 -18.65 -14.39 34.43
C GLU A 387 -18.41 -15.23 33.17
N GLU A 388 -18.91 -16.46 33.12
CA GLU A 388 -18.79 -17.32 31.94
C GLU A 388 -19.56 -16.76 30.73
N GLN A 389 -20.72 -16.13 30.95
CA GLN A 389 -21.43 -15.42 29.88
C GLN A 389 -20.63 -14.24 29.33
N ALA A 390 -19.92 -13.50 30.18
CA ALA A 390 -19.03 -12.43 29.75
C ALA A 390 -17.84 -12.99 28.95
N ASN A 391 -17.21 -14.07 29.42
CA ASN A 391 -16.11 -14.74 28.72
C ASN A 391 -16.53 -15.27 27.35
N LEU A 392 -17.70 -15.91 27.26
CA LEU A 392 -18.25 -16.41 25.99
C LEU A 392 -18.54 -15.27 25.01
N THR A 393 -19.04 -14.14 25.49
CA THR A 393 -19.28 -12.94 24.68
C THR A 393 -17.96 -12.36 24.16
N ALA A 394 -16.95 -12.26 25.02
CA ALA A 394 -15.62 -11.79 24.64
C ALA A 394 -14.95 -12.72 23.60
N LEU A 395 -15.11 -14.04 23.76
CA LEU A 395 -14.54 -15.03 22.85
C LEU A 395 -15.21 -14.97 21.47
N LYS A 396 -16.54 -14.80 21.41
CA LYS A 396 -17.27 -14.56 20.15
C LYS A 396 -16.76 -13.30 19.44
N GLY A 397 -16.62 -12.19 20.17
CA GLY A 397 -16.09 -10.95 19.60
C GLY A 397 -14.67 -11.12 19.05
N ARG A 398 -13.81 -11.86 19.74
CA ARG A 398 -12.45 -12.17 19.25
C ARG A 398 -12.50 -13.05 17.99
N PHE A 399 -13.35 -14.06 17.95
CA PHE A 399 -13.50 -14.93 16.78
C PHE A 399 -13.94 -14.13 15.54
N GLU A 400 -14.97 -13.30 15.69
CA GLU A 400 -15.47 -12.43 14.62
C GLU A 400 -14.40 -11.45 14.13
N ALA A 401 -13.66 -10.81 15.05
CA ALA A 401 -12.55 -9.92 14.71
C ALA A 401 -11.46 -10.66 13.92
N THR A 402 -11.14 -11.90 14.30
CA THR A 402 -10.15 -12.73 13.61
C THR A 402 -10.64 -13.13 12.21
N GLN A 403 -11.93 -13.44 12.07
CA GLN A 403 -12.54 -13.75 10.77
C GLN A 403 -12.52 -12.55 9.83
N VAL A 404 -12.85 -11.35 10.33
CA VAL A 404 -12.75 -10.10 9.58
C VAL A 404 -11.29 -9.86 9.13
N ALA A 405 -10.32 -10.00 10.04
CA ALA A 405 -8.90 -9.86 9.71
C ALA A 405 -8.41 -10.85 8.64
N ALA A 406 -8.89 -12.10 8.66
CA ALA A 406 -8.57 -13.10 7.65
C ALA A 406 -9.15 -12.74 6.27
N SER A 407 -10.38 -12.20 6.25
CA SER A 407 -11.05 -11.77 5.02
C SER A 407 -10.36 -10.56 4.38
N THR A 408 -9.99 -9.55 5.18
CA THR A 408 -9.29 -8.35 4.70
C THR A 408 -7.88 -8.69 4.20
N THR A 409 -7.18 -9.58 4.91
CA THR A 409 -5.86 -10.09 4.47
C THR A 409 -5.98 -10.82 3.12
N SER A 410 -7.02 -11.64 2.93
CA SER A 410 -7.26 -12.35 1.66
C SER A 410 -7.54 -11.38 0.51
N GLN A 411 -8.33 -10.33 0.77
CA GLN A 411 -8.61 -9.28 -0.22
C GLN A 411 -7.36 -8.47 -0.58
N ALA A 412 -6.55 -8.09 0.40
CA ALA A 412 -5.27 -7.41 0.18
C ALA A 412 -4.33 -8.26 -0.66
N ASN A 413 -4.20 -9.56 -0.35
CA ASN A 413 -3.39 -10.50 -1.12
C ASN A 413 -3.86 -10.62 -2.57
N TRP A 414 -5.17 -10.62 -2.82
CA TRP A 414 -5.71 -10.63 -4.19
C TRP A 414 -5.36 -9.35 -4.97
N LEU A 415 -5.50 -8.17 -4.35
CA LEU A 415 -5.13 -6.89 -4.97
C LEU A 415 -3.63 -6.84 -5.30
N THR A 416 -2.78 -7.26 -4.37
CA THR A 416 -1.33 -7.32 -4.58
C THR A 416 -0.99 -8.25 -5.73
N ARG A 417 -1.59 -9.45 -5.81
CA ARG A 417 -1.39 -10.37 -6.95
C ARG A 417 -1.81 -9.75 -8.28
N LYS A 418 -2.91 -9.00 -8.30
CA LYS A 418 -3.38 -8.30 -9.51
C LYS A 418 -2.40 -7.20 -9.95
N GLN A 419 -1.83 -6.46 -9.00
CA GLN A 419 -0.81 -5.45 -9.28
C GLN A 419 0.49 -6.08 -9.80
N VAL A 420 0.96 -7.16 -9.16
CA VAL A 420 2.15 -7.91 -9.61
C VAL A 420 2.00 -8.35 -11.06
N LYS A 421 0.84 -8.94 -11.43
CA LYS A 421 0.58 -9.33 -12.82
C LYS A 421 0.66 -8.17 -13.82
N ARG A 422 0.20 -6.97 -13.44
CA ARG A 422 0.31 -5.77 -14.30
C ARG A 422 1.77 -5.33 -14.46
N ILE A 423 2.53 -5.36 -13.37
CA ILE A 423 3.95 -5.00 -13.41
C ILE A 423 4.74 -6.01 -14.26
N GLU A 424 4.39 -7.31 -14.18
CA GLU A 424 4.99 -8.35 -15.02
C GLU A 424 4.71 -8.13 -16.51
N THR A 425 3.48 -7.77 -16.88
CA THR A 425 3.13 -7.44 -18.28
C THR A 425 3.87 -6.21 -18.76
N ASP A 426 3.91 -5.14 -17.95
CA ASP A 426 4.63 -3.91 -18.32
C ASP A 426 6.12 -4.17 -18.47
N HIS A 427 6.72 -4.97 -17.59
CA HIS A 427 8.12 -5.35 -17.69
C HIS A 427 8.41 -6.13 -18.97
N ALA A 428 7.53 -7.05 -19.37
CA ALA A 428 7.66 -7.78 -20.64
C ALA A 428 7.59 -6.83 -21.84
N GLU A 429 6.66 -5.86 -21.84
CA GLU A 429 6.56 -4.85 -22.90
C GLU A 429 7.81 -3.96 -22.97
N TRP A 430 8.32 -3.50 -21.83
CA TRP A 430 9.55 -2.70 -21.78
C TRP A 430 10.77 -3.47 -22.27
N LYS A 431 10.86 -4.76 -21.94
CA LYS A 431 11.92 -5.62 -22.43
C LYS A 431 11.87 -5.76 -23.96
N ALA A 432 10.69 -5.99 -24.54
CA ALA A 432 10.53 -6.05 -25.99
C ALA A 432 10.89 -4.73 -26.69
N LYS A 433 10.55 -3.58 -26.09
CA LYS A 433 10.96 -2.26 -26.60
C LYS A 433 12.46 -2.05 -26.55
N LEU A 434 13.12 -2.53 -25.49
CA LEU A 434 14.58 -2.45 -25.35
C LEU A 434 15.28 -3.29 -26.43
N GLU A 435 14.85 -4.53 -26.63
CA GLU A 435 15.38 -5.42 -27.68
C GLU A 435 15.22 -4.77 -29.08
N ALA A 436 14.06 -4.18 -29.38
CA ALA A 436 13.85 -3.48 -30.65
C ALA A 436 14.74 -2.23 -30.83
N ALA A 437 15.07 -1.54 -29.74
CA ALA A 437 15.97 -0.39 -29.75
C ALA A 437 17.43 -0.82 -29.95
N GLU A 438 17.86 -1.91 -29.33
CA GLU A 438 19.17 -2.51 -29.52
C GLU A 438 19.38 -2.95 -30.98
N ASP A 439 18.39 -3.62 -31.57
CA ASP A 439 18.39 -3.98 -33.00
C ASP A 439 18.52 -2.74 -33.91
N SER A 440 17.83 -1.66 -33.55
CA SER A 440 17.89 -0.40 -34.30
C SER A 440 19.28 0.24 -34.22
N LEU A 441 19.93 0.19 -33.06
CA LEU A 441 21.31 0.67 -32.89
C LEU A 441 22.31 -0.15 -33.70
N ILE A 442 22.18 -1.48 -33.71
CA ILE A 442 23.03 -2.36 -34.53
C ILE A 442 22.89 -2.00 -36.01
N ARG A 443 21.66 -1.80 -36.50
CA ARG A 443 21.40 -1.38 -37.90
C ARG A 443 22.02 -0.02 -38.23
N LEU A 444 21.91 0.95 -37.31
CA LEU A 444 22.53 2.27 -37.49
C LEU A 444 24.06 2.17 -37.53
N ASN A 445 24.67 1.37 -36.66
CA ASN A 445 26.11 1.17 -36.65
C ASN A 445 26.61 0.54 -37.95
N ASN A 446 25.95 -0.51 -38.44
CA ASN A 446 26.28 -1.11 -39.73
C ASN A 446 26.15 -0.11 -40.88
N THR A 447 25.15 0.76 -40.84
CA THR A 447 24.97 1.82 -41.85
C THR A 447 26.11 2.83 -41.80
N LEU A 448 26.57 3.19 -40.60
CA LEU A 448 27.69 4.09 -40.39
C LEU A 448 29.02 3.48 -40.89
N ASP A 449 29.24 2.20 -40.65
CA ASP A 449 30.42 1.48 -41.14
C ASP A 449 30.45 1.44 -42.68
N VAL A 450 29.31 1.14 -43.31
CA VAL A 450 29.17 1.18 -44.77
C VAL A 450 29.41 2.58 -45.32
N ALA A 451 28.84 3.62 -44.69
CA ALA A 451 29.04 5.00 -45.11
C ALA A 451 30.50 5.44 -44.95
N SER A 452 31.15 5.03 -43.87
CA SER A 452 32.56 5.34 -43.61
C SER A 452 33.48 4.64 -44.61
N GLY A 453 33.21 3.37 -44.91
CA GLY A 453 33.91 2.63 -45.97
C GLY A 453 33.76 3.28 -47.34
N ARG A 454 32.54 3.70 -47.72
CA ARG A 454 32.31 4.45 -48.97
C ARG A 454 33.05 5.78 -49.00
N ASN A 455 33.02 6.54 -47.92
CA ASN A 455 33.76 7.81 -47.83
C ASN A 455 35.26 7.62 -47.94
N GLN A 456 35.79 6.51 -47.41
CA GLN A 456 37.20 6.16 -47.55
C GLN A 456 37.56 5.88 -49.02
N VAL A 457 36.77 5.04 -49.70
CA VAL A 457 36.94 4.77 -51.14
C VAL A 457 36.85 6.05 -51.97
N VAL A 458 35.90 6.94 -51.67
CA VAL A 458 35.78 8.24 -52.36
C VAL A 458 37.01 9.11 -52.13
N ARG A 459 37.56 9.15 -50.91
CA ARG A 459 38.79 9.88 -50.61
C ARG A 459 39.97 9.31 -51.40
N GLU A 460 40.13 8.00 -51.44
CA GLU A 460 41.18 7.32 -52.20
C GLU A 460 41.06 7.60 -53.70
N ASN A 461 39.85 7.53 -54.25
CA ASN A 461 39.58 7.87 -55.65
C ASN A 461 39.87 9.35 -55.96
N LEU A 462 39.52 10.27 -55.06
CA LEU A 462 39.84 11.68 -55.23
C LEU A 462 41.35 11.97 -55.16
N THR A 463 42.12 11.15 -54.43
CA THR A 463 43.58 11.28 -54.40
C THR A 463 44.28 10.69 -55.62
N THR A 464 43.64 9.76 -56.35
CA THR A 464 44.18 9.16 -57.58
C THR A 464 43.75 9.89 -58.85
N ILE A 465 42.69 10.70 -58.79
CA ILE A 465 42.33 11.61 -59.87
C ILE A 465 43.43 12.69 -59.97
N LYS A 466 44.07 12.78 -61.14
CA LYS A 466 45.03 13.87 -61.45
C LYS A 466 44.36 15.21 -61.15
N PRO A 467 45.04 16.14 -60.45
CA PRO A 467 44.46 17.45 -60.20
C PRO A 467 44.16 18.14 -61.55
N TYR A 468 43.01 18.80 -61.63
CA TYR A 468 42.53 19.50 -62.83
C TYR A 468 43.57 20.47 -63.45
N SER A 469 44.53 20.94 -62.66
CA SER A 469 45.67 21.74 -63.14
C SER A 469 46.54 20.98 -64.12
N ASP A 470 46.79 19.70 -63.87
CA ASP A 470 47.72 18.87 -64.63
C ASP A 470 47.07 18.45 -65.95
N GLU A 471 45.79 18.09 -65.92
CA GLU A 471 44.99 17.86 -67.13
C GLU A 471 44.87 19.12 -68.00
N ASN A 472 44.71 20.29 -67.39
CA ASN A 472 44.64 21.55 -68.14
C ASN A 472 46.00 21.93 -68.77
N ILE A 473 47.12 21.62 -68.10
CA ILE A 473 48.47 21.76 -68.68
C ILE A 473 48.65 20.80 -69.86
N GLU A 474 48.23 19.55 -69.71
CA GLU A 474 48.32 18.52 -70.75
C GLU A 474 47.44 18.88 -71.96
N HIS A 475 46.22 19.37 -71.74
CA HIS A 475 45.33 19.86 -72.79
C HIS A 475 45.86 21.14 -73.47
N LYS A 476 46.60 21.99 -72.74
CA LYS A 476 47.27 23.15 -73.33
C LYS A 476 48.41 22.70 -74.27
N LYS A 477 49.24 21.75 -73.83
CA LYS A 477 50.29 21.16 -74.68
C LYS A 477 49.72 20.54 -75.95
N LEU A 478 48.65 19.74 -75.84
CA LEU A 478 47.99 19.15 -77.00
C LEU A 478 47.41 20.20 -77.96
N ARG A 479 46.91 21.33 -77.44
CA ARG A 479 46.46 22.45 -78.28
C ARG A 479 47.61 23.14 -79.00
N ASP A 480 48.72 23.34 -78.30
CA ASP A 480 49.92 23.96 -78.88
C ASP A 480 50.52 23.04 -79.98
N GLU A 481 50.58 21.73 -79.73
CA GLU A 481 51.00 20.72 -80.72
C GLU A 481 50.05 20.65 -81.93
N TYR A 482 48.74 20.72 -81.70
CA TYR A 482 47.75 20.80 -82.78
C TYR A 482 47.92 22.07 -83.62
N ALA A 483 48.13 23.22 -82.99
CA ALA A 483 48.36 24.48 -83.71
C ALA A 483 49.66 24.43 -84.54
N GLN A 484 50.70 23.79 -84.00
CA GLN A 484 51.98 23.63 -84.69
C GLN A 484 51.85 22.72 -85.91
N THR A 485 51.21 21.57 -85.77
CA THR A 485 50.95 20.65 -86.89
C THR A 485 50.04 21.28 -87.95
N GLN A 486 49.06 22.09 -87.56
CA GLN A 486 48.21 22.84 -88.48
C GLN A 486 49.02 23.88 -89.28
N HIS A 487 49.96 24.57 -88.64
CA HIS A 487 50.85 25.52 -89.32
C HIS A 487 51.77 24.82 -90.34
N GLU A 488 52.34 23.67 -89.98
CA GLU A 488 53.14 22.84 -90.89
C GLU A 488 52.32 22.33 -92.08
N LEU A 489 51.06 21.96 -91.86
CA LEU A 489 50.13 21.58 -92.92
C LEU A 489 49.86 22.76 -93.87
N ASP A 490 49.61 23.96 -93.35
CA ASP A 490 49.38 25.15 -94.18
C ASP A 490 50.63 25.54 -94.99
N GLU A 491 51.83 25.41 -94.41
CA GLU A 491 53.09 25.65 -95.13
C GLU A 491 53.31 24.62 -96.24
N THR A 492 53.08 23.34 -95.98
CA THR A 492 53.20 22.29 -97.00
C THR A 492 52.18 22.48 -98.12
N GLN A 493 50.94 22.86 -97.80
CA GLN A 493 49.92 23.21 -98.80
C GLN A 493 50.36 24.41 -99.67
N LYS A 494 50.88 25.48 -99.07
CA LYS A 494 51.44 26.63 -99.81
C LYS A 494 52.59 26.21 -100.73
N ARG A 495 53.45 25.29 -100.28
CA ARG A 495 54.58 24.76 -101.06
C ARG A 495 54.11 23.90 -102.23
N ILE A 496 53.08 23.08 -102.03
CA ILE A 496 52.43 22.32 -103.10
C ILE A 496 51.83 23.27 -104.14
N LEU A 497 51.10 24.31 -103.71
CA LEU A 497 50.54 25.32 -104.60
C LEU A 497 51.61 26.05 -105.41
N SER A 498 52.75 26.39 -104.80
CA SER A 498 53.86 27.05 -105.51
C SER A 498 54.51 26.12 -106.55
N LEU A 499 54.70 24.84 -106.21
CA LEU A 499 55.21 23.82 -107.12
C LEU A 499 54.23 23.56 -108.28
N GLN A 500 52.91 23.51 -108.00
CA GLN A 500 51.89 23.40 -109.04
C GLN A 500 51.90 24.61 -109.99
N LEU A 501 52.10 25.83 -109.46
CA LEU A 501 52.26 27.04 -110.27
C LEU A 501 53.53 27.03 -111.12
N GLN A 502 54.66 26.56 -110.58
CA GLN A 502 55.89 26.38 -111.34
C GLN A 502 55.70 25.35 -112.46
N LEU A 503 55.11 24.20 -112.15
CA LEU A 503 54.81 23.16 -113.14
C LEU A 503 53.88 23.68 -114.25
N ARG A 504 52.84 24.46 -113.92
CA ARG A 504 51.98 25.11 -114.92
C ARG A 504 52.76 26.06 -115.81
N LYS A 505 53.67 26.86 -115.26
CA LYS A 505 54.54 27.76 -116.04
C LYS A 505 55.48 26.97 -116.97
N GLU A 506 56.07 25.87 -116.50
CA GLU A 506 56.92 25.01 -117.33
C GLU A 506 56.14 24.31 -118.45
N VAL A 507 54.92 23.85 -118.19
CA VAL A 507 54.04 23.26 -119.20
C VAL A 507 53.65 24.32 -120.25
N GLN A 508 53.31 25.55 -119.82
CA GLN A 508 53.00 26.65 -120.74
C GLN A 508 54.20 27.03 -121.63
N LEU A 509 55.41 27.04 -121.08
CA LEU A 509 56.66 27.27 -121.84
C LEU A 509 56.95 26.14 -122.84
N LYS A 510 56.65 24.88 -122.49
CA LYS A 510 56.78 23.72 -123.40
C LYS A 510 55.71 23.68 -124.49
N THR A 511 54.52 24.24 -124.26
CA THR A 511 53.47 24.36 -125.30
C THR A 511 53.69 25.52 -126.26
N PHE A 512 54.51 26.52 -125.91
CA PHE A 512 54.89 27.64 -126.80
C PHE A 512 56.08 27.33 -127.72
N THR A 513 56.75 26.19 -127.51
CA THR A 513 57.95 25.75 -128.25
C THR A 513 57.68 24.56 -129.20
N LYS A 514 56.42 24.24 -129.44
CA LYS A 514 55.93 23.38 -130.52
C LYS A 514 54.98 24.18 -131.38
#